data_AF-A0A3C1PKH6-F1
#
_entry.id   AF-A0A3C1PKH6-F1
#
_cell.length_a   1.000
_cell.length_b   1.000
_cell.length_c   1.000
_cell.angle_alpha   90.00
_cell.angle_beta   90.00
_cell.angle_gamma   90.00
#
_symmetry.space_group_name_H-M   'P 1'
#
loop_
_entity.id
_entity.type
_entity.pdbx_description
1 polymer ?
#
loop_
_entity_poly.entity_id
_entity_poly.type
_entity_poly.pdbx_seq_one_letter_code
_entity_poly.pdbx_strand_id
1 'polypeptide(L)'
;MLPKYYEYFNPVKINAGEKALETIPYELKLLHAKRPVIITDKGVETAGLLKIVLDSFADSDLVVGAVYTNTPPDSSVEAVNEIVQIYRENNCDSIIAIGGGSPMDTAKGVNIVISEGVSDISKFIGADRVSKPQQPFIAIPTTSGTGSEVTLVAVISDTVRNVKMPFTSYLLLPKVAVLDPRMTLTLPPKIT
;
A
#
# COMPACT_ATOMS: atom_id res chain seq x y z
N MET A 1 24.53 -9.70 19.35
CA MET A 1 25.72 -10.13 18.58
C MET A 1 25.20 -10.79 17.32
N LEU A 2 25.52 -10.27 16.13
CA LEU A 2 25.08 -10.89 14.88
C LEU A 2 25.70 -12.30 14.78
N PRO A 3 24.95 -13.31 14.29
CA PRO A 3 25.47 -14.67 14.17
C PRO A 3 26.63 -14.72 13.15
N LYS A 4 27.45 -15.78 13.22
CA LYS A 4 28.58 -15.99 12.29
C LYS A 4 28.16 -16.01 10.82
N TYR A 5 26.93 -16.41 10.53
CA TYR A 5 26.31 -16.33 9.21
C TYR A 5 24.90 -15.75 9.37
N TYR A 6 24.57 -14.74 8.57
CA TYR A 6 23.21 -14.28 8.36
C TYR A 6 23.02 -13.89 6.89
N GLU A 7 21.79 -14.02 6.42
CA GLU A 7 21.36 -13.56 5.11
C GLU A 7 20.13 -12.66 5.31
N TYR A 8 20.07 -11.57 4.57
CA TYR A 8 18.90 -10.70 4.49
C TYR A 8 18.52 -10.56 3.03
N PHE A 9 17.28 -10.92 2.72
CA PHE A 9 16.71 -10.77 1.40
C PHE A 9 15.41 -9.99 1.49
N ASN A 10 15.28 -8.97 0.65
CA ASN A 10 14.05 -8.22 0.46
C ASN A 10 13.84 -7.97 -1.04
N PRO A 11 12.77 -8.53 -1.65
CA PRO A 11 12.52 -8.41 -3.08
C PRO A 11 11.91 -7.05 -3.48
N VAL A 12 11.60 -6.17 -2.52
CA VAL A 12 11.00 -4.86 -2.83
C VAL A 12 12.03 -3.98 -3.53
N LYS A 13 11.71 -3.51 -4.73
CA LYS A 13 12.52 -2.49 -5.40
C LYS A 13 12.32 -1.15 -4.71
N ILE A 14 13.41 -0.45 -4.39
CA ILE A 14 13.35 0.85 -3.70
C ILE A 14 13.82 1.94 -4.67
N ASN A 15 12.90 2.87 -4.96
CA ASN A 15 13.21 4.10 -5.68
C ASN A 15 13.25 5.23 -4.65
N ALA A 16 14.44 5.74 -4.33
CA ALA A 16 14.63 6.74 -3.27
C ALA A 16 15.41 7.96 -3.77
N GLY A 17 15.00 9.14 -3.32
CA GLY A 17 15.67 10.40 -3.63
C GLY A 17 14.72 11.53 -4.03
N GLU A 18 15.29 12.67 -4.38
CA GLU A 18 14.52 13.79 -4.91
C GLU A 18 13.82 13.39 -6.20
N LYS A 19 12.53 13.73 -6.30
CA LYS A 19 11.71 13.44 -7.48
C LYS A 19 11.58 11.93 -7.78
N ALA A 20 11.54 11.10 -6.74
CA ALA A 20 11.34 9.67 -6.89
C ALA A 20 9.89 9.33 -7.32
N LEU A 21 8.91 10.17 -6.99
CA LEU A 21 7.50 9.97 -7.38
C LEU A 21 7.31 9.92 -8.90
N GLU A 22 8.09 10.69 -9.64
CA GLU A 22 8.05 10.77 -11.10
C GLU A 22 8.47 9.44 -11.76
N THR A 23 9.00 8.47 -10.99
CA THR A 23 9.26 7.11 -11.47
C THR A 23 8.00 6.24 -11.53
N ILE A 24 6.93 6.59 -10.80
CA ILE A 24 5.72 5.75 -10.65
C ILE A 24 5.11 5.35 -12.00
N PRO A 25 4.93 6.26 -12.98
CA PRO A 25 4.39 5.87 -14.28
C PRO A 25 5.23 4.83 -15.01
N TYR A 26 6.56 4.93 -14.92
CA TYR A 26 7.47 3.96 -15.51
C TYR A 26 7.36 2.58 -14.81
N GLU A 27 7.30 2.56 -13.48
CA GLU A 27 7.16 1.31 -12.73
C GLU A 27 5.83 0.61 -13.01
N LEU A 28 4.72 1.36 -13.09
CA LEU A 28 3.41 0.80 -13.47
C LEU A 28 3.46 0.16 -14.86
N LYS A 29 4.10 0.81 -15.84
CA LYS A 29 4.29 0.25 -17.19
C LYS A 29 5.09 -1.05 -17.16
N LEU A 30 6.18 -1.13 -16.38
CA LEU A 30 6.97 -2.35 -16.21
C LEU A 30 6.15 -3.48 -15.56
N LEU A 31 5.23 -3.13 -14.67
CA LEU A 31 4.31 -4.07 -14.01
C LEU A 31 3.07 -4.41 -14.86
N HIS A 32 3.01 -3.91 -16.10
CA HIS A 32 1.85 -4.05 -17.00
C HIS A 32 0.54 -3.53 -16.40
N ALA A 33 0.63 -2.54 -15.51
CA ALA A 33 -0.49 -1.87 -14.86
C ALA A 33 -0.78 -0.51 -15.51
N LYS A 34 -2.05 -0.17 -15.65
CA LYS A 34 -2.49 1.05 -16.34
C LYS A 34 -3.40 1.94 -15.50
N ARG A 35 -4.12 1.36 -14.55
CA ARG A 35 -5.19 2.06 -13.85
C ARG A 35 -5.24 1.69 -12.36
N PRO A 36 -4.39 2.33 -11.54
CA PRO A 36 -4.33 2.06 -10.11
C PRO A 36 -5.51 2.64 -9.35
N VAL A 37 -5.89 1.98 -8.25
CA VAL A 37 -6.57 2.66 -7.13
C VAL A 37 -5.52 3.27 -6.21
N ILE A 38 -5.70 4.51 -5.80
CA ILE A 38 -4.88 5.17 -4.77
C ILE A 38 -5.61 5.04 -3.43
N ILE A 39 -4.92 4.52 -2.42
CA ILE A 39 -5.42 4.34 -1.05
C ILE A 39 -4.60 5.24 -0.12
N THR A 40 -5.28 6.11 0.60
CA THR A 40 -4.66 7.06 1.53
C THR A 40 -5.62 7.46 2.64
N ASP A 41 -5.16 8.32 3.55
CA ASP A 41 -5.95 8.87 4.65
C ASP A 41 -6.17 10.38 4.51
N LYS A 42 -7.12 10.88 5.30
CA LYS A 42 -7.53 12.28 5.27
C LYS A 42 -6.42 13.24 5.68
N GLY A 43 -5.50 12.79 6.54
CA GLY A 43 -4.34 13.58 6.96
C GLY A 43 -3.38 13.81 5.80
N VAL A 44 -3.05 12.75 5.06
CA VAL A 44 -2.22 12.82 3.85
C VAL A 44 -2.85 13.69 2.77
N GLU A 45 -4.16 13.55 2.54
CA GLU A 45 -4.90 14.42 1.60
C GLU A 45 -4.83 15.90 2.03
N THR A 46 -5.16 16.18 3.30
CA THR A 46 -5.19 17.55 3.83
C THR A 46 -3.81 18.21 3.85
N ALA A 47 -2.75 17.42 4.02
CA ALA A 47 -1.36 17.87 3.90
C ALA A 47 -0.93 18.19 2.46
N GLY A 48 -1.79 17.93 1.45
CA GLY A 48 -1.49 18.17 0.04
C GLY A 48 -0.59 17.12 -0.60
N LEU A 49 -0.20 16.07 0.15
CA LEU A 49 0.73 15.05 -0.32
C LEU A 49 0.12 14.18 -1.44
N LEU A 50 -1.18 13.90 -1.35
CA LEU A 50 -1.92 13.24 -2.43
C LEU A 50 -1.78 14.00 -3.76
N LYS A 51 -1.84 15.33 -3.72
CA LYS A 51 -1.70 16.16 -4.92
C LYS A 51 -0.32 15.99 -5.56
N ILE A 52 0.75 15.93 -4.78
CA ILE A 52 2.12 15.73 -5.29
C ILE A 52 2.20 14.40 -6.05
N VAL A 53 1.59 13.34 -5.51
CA VAL A 53 1.53 12.05 -6.19
C VAL A 53 0.71 12.13 -7.47
N LEU A 54 -0.47 12.75 -7.46
CA LEU A 54 -1.29 12.91 -8.67
C LEU A 54 -0.57 13.74 -9.75
N ASP A 55 0.12 14.82 -9.36
CA ASP A 55 0.90 15.67 -10.27
C ASP A 55 2.05 14.88 -10.93
N SER A 56 2.59 13.85 -10.26
CA SER A 56 3.65 12.99 -10.84
C SER A 56 3.18 12.15 -12.05
N PHE A 57 1.88 12.06 -12.27
CA PHE A 57 1.29 11.40 -13.44
C PHE A 57 1.04 12.36 -14.62
N ALA A 58 1.25 13.67 -14.46
CA ALA A 58 0.80 14.68 -15.43
C ALA A 58 1.32 14.48 -16.86
N ASP A 59 2.56 14.00 -17.01
CA ASP A 59 3.18 13.74 -18.32
C ASP A 59 3.01 12.28 -18.78
N SER A 60 2.15 11.50 -18.12
CA SER A 60 1.89 10.10 -18.44
C SER A 60 0.53 9.88 -19.10
N ASP A 61 0.42 8.80 -19.87
CA ASP A 61 -0.82 8.28 -20.46
C ASP A 61 -1.62 7.40 -19.50
N LEU A 62 -1.19 7.29 -18.24
CA LEU A 62 -1.84 6.49 -17.22
C LEU A 62 -3.03 7.22 -16.61
N VAL A 63 -4.06 6.46 -16.25
CA VAL A 63 -5.27 7.00 -15.64
C VAL A 63 -5.33 6.51 -14.21
N VAL A 64 -5.53 7.39 -13.23
CA VAL A 64 -5.87 6.95 -11.88
C VAL A 64 -7.33 6.49 -11.88
N GLY A 65 -7.57 5.22 -11.56
CA GLY A 65 -8.91 4.63 -11.64
C GLY A 65 -9.84 5.14 -10.55
N ALA A 66 -9.32 5.28 -9.33
CA ALA A 66 -10.06 5.83 -8.20
C ALA A 66 -9.08 6.29 -7.10
N VAL A 67 -9.57 7.16 -6.21
CA VAL A 67 -8.86 7.59 -5.01
C VAL A 67 -9.76 7.35 -3.81
N TYR A 68 -9.22 6.68 -2.79
CA TYR A 68 -9.84 6.47 -1.50
C TYR A 68 -9.03 7.19 -0.42
N THR A 69 -9.67 8.11 0.31
CA THR A 69 -9.02 8.98 1.31
C THR A 69 -9.48 8.72 2.74
N ASN A 70 -10.35 7.74 2.94
CA ASN A 70 -11.02 7.52 4.22
C ASN A 70 -10.44 6.33 5.00
N THR A 71 -9.16 5.99 4.78
CA THR A 71 -8.53 4.93 5.55
C THR A 71 -8.51 5.30 7.05
N PRO A 72 -9.06 4.44 7.94
CA PRO A 72 -9.06 4.68 9.38
C PRO A 72 -7.65 4.60 9.99
N PRO A 73 -7.38 5.17 11.17
CA PRO A 73 -6.08 5.05 11.85
C PRO A 73 -5.64 3.61 12.11
N ASP A 74 -6.58 2.71 12.41
CA ASP A 74 -6.39 1.26 12.43
C ASP A 74 -7.14 0.67 11.24
N SER A 75 -6.42 0.04 10.30
CA SER A 75 -7.01 -0.66 9.15
C SER A 75 -8.18 -1.55 9.58
N SER A 76 -9.25 -1.57 8.79
CA SER A 76 -10.46 -2.31 9.15
C SER A 76 -11.01 -3.14 7.98
N VAL A 77 -11.77 -4.20 8.29
CA VAL A 77 -12.42 -5.05 7.29
C VAL A 77 -13.40 -4.24 6.43
N GLU A 78 -14.08 -3.27 7.03
CA GLU A 78 -15.03 -2.39 6.36
C GLU A 78 -14.34 -1.54 5.28
N ALA A 79 -13.21 -0.89 5.63
CA ALA A 79 -12.43 -0.12 4.67
C ALA A 79 -11.89 -1.00 3.54
N VAL A 80 -11.39 -2.20 3.86
CA VAL A 80 -10.95 -3.18 2.84
C VAL A 80 -12.09 -3.50 1.87
N ASN A 81 -13.28 -3.82 2.39
CA ASN A 81 -14.43 -4.18 1.55
C ASN A 81 -14.91 -3.03 0.67
N GLU A 82 -14.95 -1.81 1.21
CA GLU A 82 -15.31 -0.60 0.46
C GLU A 82 -14.34 -0.36 -0.71
N ILE A 83 -13.03 -0.42 -0.45
CA ILE A 83 -12.01 -0.23 -1.48
C ILE A 83 -12.05 -1.36 -2.53
N VAL A 84 -12.33 -2.60 -2.14
CA VAL A 84 -12.50 -3.71 -3.08
C VAL A 84 -13.66 -3.46 -4.04
N GLN A 85 -14.76 -2.86 -3.57
CA GLN A 85 -15.87 -2.45 -4.44
C GLN A 85 -15.43 -1.36 -5.41
N ILE A 86 -14.80 -0.29 -4.89
CA ILE A 86 -14.26 0.82 -5.70
C ILE A 86 -13.29 0.30 -6.77
N TYR A 87 -12.38 -0.60 -6.40
CA TYR A 87 -11.42 -1.22 -7.31
C TYR A 87 -12.14 -1.93 -8.46
N ARG A 88 -13.16 -2.74 -8.15
CA ARG A 88 -13.91 -3.50 -9.17
C ARG A 88 -14.75 -2.59 -10.07
N GLU A 89 -15.51 -1.66 -9.49
CA GLU A 89 -16.41 -0.74 -10.22
C GLU A 89 -15.64 0.17 -11.17
N ASN A 90 -14.49 0.67 -10.72
CA ASN A 90 -13.64 1.51 -11.55
C ASN A 90 -12.73 0.69 -12.46
N ASN A 91 -12.81 -0.65 -12.43
CA ASN A 91 -12.03 -1.65 -13.18
C ASN A 91 -10.53 -1.71 -12.84
N CYS A 92 -10.07 -1.18 -11.70
CA CYS A 92 -8.65 -0.97 -11.40
C CYS A 92 -7.82 -2.24 -11.60
N ASP A 93 -6.53 -2.09 -11.90
CA ASP A 93 -5.61 -3.20 -12.18
C ASP A 93 -4.38 -3.24 -11.26
N SER A 94 -4.27 -2.27 -10.37
CA SER A 94 -3.10 -2.07 -9.50
C SER A 94 -3.47 -1.21 -8.30
N ILE A 95 -2.58 -1.17 -7.31
CA ILE A 95 -2.79 -0.47 -6.05
C ILE A 95 -1.59 0.45 -5.78
N ILE A 96 -1.87 1.68 -5.35
CA ILE A 96 -0.88 2.60 -4.79
C ILE A 96 -1.34 2.97 -3.38
N ALA A 97 -0.51 2.73 -2.38
CA ALA A 97 -0.75 3.20 -1.02
C ALA A 97 0.12 4.41 -0.70
N ILE A 98 -0.50 5.48 -0.20
CA ILE A 98 0.19 6.69 0.27
C ILE A 98 -0.13 6.88 1.73
N GLY A 99 0.88 6.87 2.60
CA GLY A 99 0.68 7.14 4.02
C GLY A 99 1.65 6.40 4.93
N GLY A 100 1.21 6.15 6.16
CA GLY A 100 1.90 5.27 7.10
C GLY A 100 1.43 3.82 7.02
N GLY A 101 1.56 3.10 8.13
CA GLY A 101 1.21 1.67 8.21
C GLY A 101 -0.26 1.37 7.90
N SER A 102 -1.21 2.24 8.27
CA SER A 102 -2.64 1.93 8.07
C SER A 102 -3.06 1.90 6.58
N PRO A 103 -2.81 2.94 5.76
CA PRO A 103 -3.05 2.84 4.31
C PRO A 103 -2.35 1.66 3.64
N MET A 104 -1.13 1.32 4.08
CA MET A 104 -0.37 0.20 3.50
C MET A 104 -0.93 -1.16 3.90
N ASP A 105 -1.29 -1.36 5.16
CA ASP A 105 -1.90 -2.60 5.63
C ASP A 105 -3.28 -2.79 4.99
N THR A 106 -4.07 -1.71 4.91
CA THR A 106 -5.35 -1.70 4.19
C THR A 106 -5.15 -2.10 2.72
N ALA A 107 -4.16 -1.52 2.03
CA ALA A 107 -3.83 -1.88 0.65
C ALA A 107 -3.43 -3.36 0.49
N LYS A 108 -2.64 -3.91 1.42
CA LYS A 108 -2.31 -5.35 1.44
C LYS A 108 -3.57 -6.20 1.63
N GLY A 109 -4.46 -5.81 2.54
CA GLY A 109 -5.74 -6.48 2.76
C GLY A 109 -6.63 -6.48 1.51
N VAL A 110 -6.76 -5.33 0.86
CA VAL A 110 -7.47 -5.18 -0.43
C VAL A 110 -6.87 -6.10 -1.49
N ASN A 111 -5.54 -6.15 -1.60
CA ASN A 111 -4.84 -6.99 -2.57
C ASN A 111 -5.11 -8.49 -2.33
N ILE A 112 -5.11 -8.93 -1.06
CA ILE A 112 -5.47 -10.32 -0.68
C ILE A 112 -6.86 -10.64 -1.20
N VAL A 113 -7.86 -9.81 -0.87
CA VAL A 113 -9.27 -10.08 -1.23
C VAL A 113 -9.48 -10.13 -2.74
N ILE A 114 -8.88 -9.20 -3.49
CA ILE A 114 -8.96 -9.14 -4.95
C ILE A 114 -8.29 -10.36 -5.57
N SER A 115 -7.04 -10.63 -5.19
CA SER A 115 -6.21 -11.66 -5.82
C SER A 115 -6.71 -13.06 -5.50
N GLU A 116 -7.11 -13.29 -4.24
CA GLU A 116 -7.70 -14.56 -3.82
C GLU A 116 -9.12 -14.76 -4.37
N GLY A 117 -9.81 -13.70 -4.76
CA GLY A 117 -11.16 -13.76 -5.31
C GLY A 117 -12.19 -14.17 -4.24
N VAL A 118 -12.00 -13.71 -3.01
CA VAL A 118 -12.89 -14.00 -1.87
C VAL A 118 -13.66 -12.75 -1.44
N SER A 119 -14.62 -12.92 -0.53
CA SER A 119 -15.30 -11.83 0.17
C SER A 119 -14.91 -11.73 1.65
N ASP A 120 -14.34 -12.79 2.21
CA ASP A 120 -13.99 -12.89 3.63
C ASP A 120 -12.48 -13.11 3.77
N ILE A 121 -11.78 -12.04 4.17
CA ILE A 121 -10.34 -12.03 4.35
C ILE A 121 -9.91 -12.89 5.55
N SER A 122 -10.79 -13.16 6.53
CA SER A 122 -10.43 -13.88 7.76
C SER A 122 -9.94 -15.32 7.53
N LYS A 123 -10.25 -15.90 6.36
CA LYS A 123 -9.73 -17.20 5.93
C LYS A 123 -8.21 -17.24 5.75
N PHE A 124 -7.58 -16.08 5.60
CA PHE A 124 -6.16 -15.93 5.33
C PHE A 124 -5.35 -15.51 6.57
N ILE A 125 -5.97 -15.46 7.76
CA ILE A 125 -5.28 -15.10 9.00
C ILE A 125 -4.09 -16.04 9.25
N GLY A 126 -2.94 -15.46 9.60
CA GLY A 126 -1.72 -16.17 9.92
C GLY A 126 -0.65 -16.09 8.83
N ALA A 127 0.34 -16.98 8.94
CA ALA A 127 1.47 -17.02 8.03
C ALA A 127 1.20 -17.93 6.82
N ASP A 128 1.58 -17.42 5.63
CA ASP A 128 1.59 -18.13 4.34
C ASP A 128 0.29 -18.87 4.00
N ARG A 129 -0.85 -18.24 4.35
CA ARG A 129 -2.19 -18.69 3.95
C ARG A 129 -2.62 -18.18 2.58
N VAL A 130 -2.04 -17.06 2.14
CA VAL A 130 -2.24 -16.47 0.81
C VAL A 130 -1.45 -17.31 -0.20
N SER A 131 -2.08 -17.65 -1.32
CA SER A 131 -1.56 -18.61 -2.28
C SER A 131 -1.46 -18.06 -3.70
N LYS A 132 -2.27 -17.06 -4.05
CA LYS A 132 -2.33 -16.53 -5.41
C LYS A 132 -1.37 -15.35 -5.59
N PRO A 133 -0.79 -15.18 -6.80
CA PRO A 133 -0.05 -13.98 -7.15
C PRO A 133 -0.90 -12.73 -6.90
N GLN A 134 -0.30 -11.75 -6.23
CA GLN A 134 -0.97 -10.50 -5.88
C GLN A 134 -0.91 -9.49 -7.04
N GLN A 135 -1.88 -8.58 -7.10
CA GLN A 135 -1.89 -7.47 -8.06
C GLN A 135 -0.69 -6.55 -7.85
N PRO A 136 -0.22 -5.83 -8.89
CA PRO A 136 0.82 -4.81 -8.76
C PRO A 136 0.50 -3.81 -7.64
N PHE A 137 1.45 -3.65 -6.71
CA PHE A 137 1.31 -2.79 -5.54
C PHE A 137 2.55 -1.91 -5.37
N ILE A 138 2.34 -0.60 -5.32
CA ILE A 138 3.37 0.42 -5.05
C ILE A 138 3.08 1.10 -3.71
N ALA A 139 4.09 1.22 -2.85
CA ALA A 139 3.99 1.87 -1.55
C ALA A 139 4.76 3.20 -1.52
N ILE A 140 4.13 4.24 -0.98
CA ILE A 140 4.69 5.60 -0.87
C ILE A 140 4.62 6.00 0.61
N PRO A 141 5.66 5.73 1.41
CA PRO A 141 5.66 6.09 2.82
C PRO A 141 5.64 7.60 3.03
N THR A 142 4.82 8.05 3.96
CA THR A 142 4.79 9.45 4.44
C THR A 142 5.22 9.57 5.90
N THR A 143 5.65 8.48 6.52
CA THR A 143 6.10 8.43 7.93
C THR A 143 7.47 7.77 8.03
N SER A 144 8.26 8.15 9.03
CA SER A 144 9.61 7.64 9.31
C SER A 144 9.59 6.57 10.41
N GLY A 145 8.67 5.59 10.35
CA GLY A 145 8.43 4.69 11.49
C GLY A 145 8.13 3.23 11.16
N THR A 146 7.05 2.94 10.43
CA THR A 146 6.48 1.57 10.42
C THR A 146 7.27 0.59 9.54
N GLY A 147 7.93 1.08 8.48
CA GLY A 147 8.58 0.23 7.48
C GLY A 147 7.60 -0.62 6.67
N SER A 148 6.30 -0.32 6.73
CA SER A 148 5.24 -1.13 6.10
C SER A 148 5.40 -1.25 4.58
N GLU A 149 6.12 -0.32 3.96
CA GLU A 149 6.50 -0.30 2.54
C GLU A 149 7.49 -1.40 2.15
N VAL A 150 8.15 -2.03 3.13
CA VAL A 150 9.14 -3.10 2.90
C VAL A 150 8.88 -4.36 3.74
N THR A 151 7.71 -4.45 4.40
CA THR A 151 7.34 -5.59 5.25
C THR A 151 6.34 -6.53 4.59
N LEU A 152 6.44 -7.82 4.94
CA LEU A 152 5.55 -8.87 4.46
C LEU A 152 4.30 -9.07 5.34
N VAL A 153 4.01 -8.10 6.22
CA VAL A 153 2.94 -8.17 7.22
C VAL A 153 1.87 -7.12 6.91
N ALA A 154 0.61 -7.49 7.19
CA ALA A 154 -0.51 -6.57 7.31
C ALA A 154 -1.34 -6.92 8.55
N VAL A 155 -1.87 -5.91 9.24
CA VAL A 155 -2.80 -6.11 10.35
C VAL A 155 -4.12 -5.40 10.04
N ILE A 156 -5.21 -6.16 9.96
CA ILE A 156 -6.56 -5.64 9.72
C ILE A 156 -7.43 -5.89 10.94
N SER A 157 -8.15 -4.88 11.41
CA SER A 157 -9.06 -5.01 12.54
C SER A 157 -10.44 -5.49 12.06
N ASP A 158 -10.95 -6.55 12.70
CA ASP A 158 -12.36 -6.93 12.62
C ASP A 158 -13.09 -6.24 13.76
N THR A 159 -13.76 -5.12 13.45
CA THR A 159 -14.39 -4.26 14.48
C THR A 159 -15.62 -4.92 15.09
N VAL A 160 -16.28 -5.83 14.37
CA VAL A 160 -17.45 -6.58 14.84
C VAL A 160 -17.03 -7.63 15.88
N ARG A 161 -15.94 -8.35 15.62
CA ARG A 161 -15.41 -9.37 16.54
C ARG A 161 -14.42 -8.80 17.57
N ASN A 162 -14.06 -7.52 17.46
CA ASN A 162 -13.06 -6.84 18.28
C ASN A 162 -11.71 -7.57 18.34
N VAL A 163 -11.21 -8.02 17.18
CA VAL A 163 -9.92 -8.71 17.05
C VAL A 163 -9.05 -8.09 15.96
N LYS A 164 -7.74 -8.12 16.16
CA LYS A 164 -6.75 -7.78 15.13
C LYS A 164 -6.33 -9.04 14.40
N MET A 165 -6.44 -9.02 13.07
CA MET A 165 -6.15 -10.14 12.18
C MET A 165 -4.79 -9.92 11.51
N PRO A 166 -3.73 -10.65 11.91
CA PRO A 166 -2.43 -10.57 11.25
C PRO A 166 -2.41 -11.45 10.00
N PHE A 167 -1.81 -10.91 8.94
CA PHE A 167 -1.53 -11.59 7.68
C PHE A 167 -0.04 -11.48 7.41
N THR A 168 0.63 -12.60 7.17
CA THR A 168 2.07 -12.63 6.94
C THR A 168 2.36 -13.48 5.72
N SER A 169 2.88 -12.88 4.65
CA SER A 169 3.37 -13.62 3.48
C SER A 169 4.26 -12.74 2.60
N TYR A 170 5.31 -13.34 2.01
CA TYR A 170 6.14 -12.65 1.01
C TYR A 170 5.36 -12.13 -0.19
N LEU A 171 4.17 -12.68 -0.46
CA LEU A 171 3.27 -12.20 -1.50
C LEU A 171 2.71 -10.80 -1.20
N LEU A 172 2.69 -10.37 0.06
CA LEU A 172 2.16 -9.07 0.49
C LEU A 172 3.15 -7.91 0.30
N LEU A 173 4.40 -8.21 -0.02
CA LEU A 173 5.41 -7.19 -0.24
C LEU A 173 5.04 -6.33 -1.46
N PRO A 174 5.17 -5.00 -1.37
CA PRO A 174 5.06 -4.13 -2.54
C PRO A 174 6.05 -4.55 -3.62
N LYS A 175 5.71 -4.31 -4.89
CA LYS A 175 6.68 -4.46 -5.99
C LYS A 175 7.70 -3.34 -5.96
N VAL A 176 7.25 -2.14 -5.61
CA VAL A 176 8.09 -0.95 -5.51
C VAL A 176 7.72 -0.14 -4.25
N ALA A 177 8.72 0.32 -3.52
CA ALA A 177 8.60 1.37 -2.52
C ALA A 177 9.24 2.65 -3.07
N VAL A 178 8.51 3.77 -3.03
CA VAL A 178 8.96 5.07 -3.55
C VAL A 178 9.16 6.04 -2.41
N LEU A 179 10.42 6.31 -2.07
CA LEU A 179 10.82 7.13 -0.93
C LEU A 179 11.27 8.51 -1.44
N ASP A 180 10.31 9.44 -1.48
CA ASP A 180 10.57 10.82 -1.87
C ASP A 180 10.55 11.74 -0.63
N PRO A 181 11.60 12.55 -0.40
CA PRO A 181 11.67 13.45 0.75
C PRO A 181 10.44 14.37 0.87
N ARG A 182 9.82 14.78 -0.24
CA ARG A 182 8.61 15.63 -0.24
C ARG A 182 7.45 15.00 0.55
N MET A 183 7.44 13.69 0.71
CA MET A 183 6.38 12.94 1.38
C MET A 183 6.50 12.92 2.91
N THR A 184 7.65 13.31 3.47
CA THR A 184 7.90 13.30 4.92
C THR A 184 8.17 14.68 5.51
N LEU A 185 8.43 15.72 4.68
CA LEU A 185 8.73 17.08 5.15
C LEU A 185 7.60 17.74 5.96
N THR A 186 6.35 17.34 5.74
CA THR A 186 5.19 17.90 6.44
C THR A 186 4.82 17.13 7.71
N LEU A 187 5.64 16.16 8.14
CA LEU A 187 5.40 15.40 9.36
C LEU A 187 5.42 16.33 10.59
N PRO A 188 4.41 16.28 11.46
CA PRO A 188 4.47 16.95 12.75
C PRO A 188 5.64 16.41 13.58
N PRO A 189 6.33 17.23 14.39
CA PRO A 189 7.46 16.81 15.21
C PRO A 189 7.19 15.62 16.14
N LYS A 190 5.92 15.39 16.51
CA LYS A 190 5.50 14.26 17.36
C LYS A 190 5.56 12.90 16.63
N ILE A 191 5.60 12.89 15.31
CA ILE A 191 5.56 11.70 14.45
C ILE A 191 6.83 11.59 13.58
N THR A 192 7.80 12.50 13.77
CA THR A 192 9.11 12.48 13.09
C THR A 192 10.08 11.61 13.87
#